data_AF-M1J5D9-F1
#
_entry.id   AF-M1J5D9-F1
#
_cell.length_a   1.000
_cell.length_b   1.000
_cell.length_c   1.000
_cell.angle_alpha   90.00
_cell.angle_beta   90.00
_cell.angle_gamma   90.00
#
_symmetry.space_group_name_H-M   'P 1'
#
loop_
_entity.id
_entity.type
_entity.pdbx_description
1 polymer ?
#
loop_
_entity_poly.entity_id
_entity_poly.type
_entity_poly.pdbx_seq_one_letter_code
_entity_poly.pdbx_strand_id
1 'polypeptide(L)'
;MKLVVGKYVITTDTQNIGQLLNILNTYNVKAFNYKVRFIDGKLTVNVVKGDVILSIENLSLSEAESLLKESTDVNLKDDRFSIFFHNMPTNHDIINRLESIKLPSCVVHFYRDRVKVRTLDGISFEDSLDMEATEALSLIIDRIKTPLVLGKIKRYEHMYLYSLLKSFGIRDPELIDKIMRQKYEIREERDKNEVVVMVGDFKIKKEGVYFKDKVVKKTDLYKYFTSNS
;
A
#
# COMPACT_ATOMS: atom_id res chain seq x y z
N MET A 1 -16.44 29.32 -8.47
CA MET A 1 -17.91 29.15 -8.62
C MET A 1 -18.30 27.67 -8.60
N LYS A 2 -19.60 27.39 -8.39
CA LYS A 2 -20.15 26.03 -8.41
C LYS A 2 -21.27 25.96 -9.46
N LEU A 3 -21.20 24.98 -10.34
CA LEU A 3 -22.15 24.75 -11.43
C LEU A 3 -22.79 23.37 -11.28
N VAL A 4 -24.07 23.27 -11.62
CA VAL A 4 -24.78 21.98 -11.72
C VAL A 4 -25.12 21.77 -13.19
N VAL A 5 -24.54 20.74 -13.80
CA VAL A 5 -24.73 20.44 -15.23
C VAL A 5 -25.07 18.96 -15.38
N GLY A 6 -26.32 18.69 -15.77
CA GLY A 6 -26.86 17.33 -15.76
C GLY A 6 -26.75 16.71 -14.37
N LYS A 7 -26.06 15.57 -14.27
CA LYS A 7 -25.79 14.88 -13.00
C LYS A 7 -24.61 15.44 -12.20
N TYR A 8 -23.75 16.27 -12.82
CA TYR A 8 -22.49 16.69 -12.21
C TYR A 8 -22.63 17.94 -11.36
N VAL A 9 -21.91 17.95 -10.24
CA VAL A 9 -21.66 19.12 -9.41
C VAL A 9 -20.21 19.55 -9.62
N ILE A 10 -20.01 20.63 -10.38
CA ILE A 10 -18.70 21.10 -10.85
C ILE A 10 -18.27 22.32 -10.04
N THR A 11 -17.13 22.23 -9.36
CA THR A 11 -16.45 23.38 -8.77
C THR A 11 -15.41 23.90 -9.76
N THR A 12 -15.56 25.14 -10.22
CA THR A 12 -14.67 25.72 -11.25
C THR A 12 -14.44 27.22 -11.06
N ASP A 13 -13.39 27.75 -11.67
CA ASP A 13 -13.02 29.18 -11.73
C ASP A 13 -13.25 29.78 -13.12
N THR A 14 -13.68 28.98 -14.10
CA THR A 14 -13.96 29.41 -15.47
C THR A 14 -15.40 29.12 -15.87
N GLN A 15 -15.93 29.92 -16.80
CA GLN A 15 -17.22 29.64 -17.44
C GLN A 15 -17.05 28.70 -18.65
N ASN A 16 -15.85 28.61 -19.22
CA ASN A 16 -15.59 27.76 -20.39
C ASN A 16 -15.30 26.32 -19.96
N ILE A 17 -16.38 25.54 -19.79
CA ILE A 17 -16.32 24.13 -19.39
C ILE A 17 -16.67 23.15 -20.54
N GLY A 18 -16.79 23.65 -21.77
CA GLY A 18 -17.26 22.84 -22.91
C GLY A 18 -16.41 21.58 -23.16
N GLN A 19 -15.09 21.73 -23.14
CA GLN A 19 -14.15 20.61 -23.30
C GLN A 19 -14.24 19.61 -22.14
N LEU A 20 -14.36 20.09 -20.90
CA LEU A 20 -14.57 19.23 -19.73
C LEU A 20 -15.84 18.40 -19.88
N LEU A 21 -16.96 19.04 -20.23
CA LEU A 21 -18.24 18.33 -20.43
C LEU A 21 -18.14 17.31 -21.56
N ASN A 22 -17.44 17.65 -22.65
CA ASN A 22 -17.18 16.71 -23.74
C ASN A 22 -16.45 15.47 -23.24
N ILE A 23 -15.35 15.61 -22.49
CA ILE A 23 -14.60 14.48 -21.92
C ILE A 23 -15.50 13.65 -20.99
N LEU A 24 -16.22 14.30 -20.06
CA LEU A 24 -17.09 13.61 -19.11
C LEU A 24 -18.19 12.79 -19.81
N ASN A 25 -18.72 13.28 -20.92
CA ASN A 25 -19.75 12.61 -21.70
C ASN A 25 -19.18 11.51 -22.60
N THR A 26 -18.11 11.80 -23.34
CA THR A 26 -17.44 10.86 -24.27
C THR A 26 -17.01 9.58 -23.55
N TYR A 27 -16.46 9.70 -22.34
CA TYR A 27 -16.01 8.55 -21.54
C TYR A 27 -17.03 8.07 -20.52
N ASN A 28 -18.29 8.55 -20.61
CA ASN A 28 -19.39 8.24 -19.69
C ASN A 28 -18.96 8.22 -18.21
N VAL A 29 -18.29 9.29 -17.78
CA VAL A 29 -17.62 9.35 -16.48
C VAL A 29 -18.65 9.19 -15.35
N LYS A 30 -18.58 8.05 -14.65
CA LYS A 30 -19.34 7.82 -13.42
C LYS A 30 -18.54 8.40 -12.25
N ALA A 31 -18.64 9.71 -12.06
CA ALA A 31 -17.94 10.38 -10.97
C ALA A 31 -18.51 9.96 -9.61
N PHE A 32 -17.65 9.58 -8.65
CA PHE A 32 -18.04 9.23 -7.29
C PHE A 32 -18.72 10.44 -6.62
N ASN A 33 -19.95 10.24 -6.14
CA ASN A 33 -20.84 11.31 -5.66
C ASN A 33 -21.08 12.46 -6.67
N TYR A 34 -20.82 12.22 -7.95
CA TYR A 34 -20.96 13.19 -9.04
C TYR A 34 -20.21 14.53 -8.85
N LYS A 35 -19.18 14.56 -7.99
CA LYS A 35 -18.37 15.75 -7.73
C LYS A 35 -17.20 15.85 -8.68
N VAL A 36 -17.06 17.00 -9.33
CA VAL A 36 -15.95 17.32 -10.24
C VAL A 36 -15.34 18.65 -9.82
N ARG A 37 -14.01 18.74 -9.80
CA ARG A 37 -13.29 20.01 -9.59
C ARG A 37 -12.47 20.31 -10.83
N PHE A 38 -12.63 21.51 -11.38
CA PHE A 38 -11.92 21.98 -12.56
C PHE A 38 -11.43 23.41 -12.32
N ILE A 39 -10.20 23.54 -11.83
CA ILE A 39 -9.60 24.80 -11.37
C ILE A 39 -8.26 24.96 -12.08
N ASP A 40 -7.94 26.18 -12.53
CA ASP A 40 -6.71 26.51 -13.23
C ASP A 40 -6.44 25.59 -14.44
N GLY A 41 -7.51 25.22 -15.16
CA GLY A 41 -7.43 24.30 -16.30
C GLY A 41 -7.11 22.83 -15.94
N LYS A 42 -7.18 22.47 -14.66
CA LYS A 42 -6.86 21.13 -14.15
C LYS A 42 -8.05 20.43 -13.53
N LEU A 43 -8.22 19.17 -13.88
CA LEU A 43 -9.29 18.29 -13.46
C LEU A 43 -8.89 17.47 -12.22
N THR A 44 -9.77 17.44 -11.24
CA THR A 44 -9.80 16.48 -10.15
C THR A 44 -11.16 15.81 -10.08
N VAL A 45 -11.21 14.48 -10.22
CA VAL A 45 -12.42 13.67 -10.18
C VAL A 45 -12.08 12.21 -9.84
N ASN A 46 -12.92 11.57 -9.02
CA ASN A 46 -12.87 10.12 -8.80
C ASN A 46 -13.87 9.46 -9.75
N VAL A 47 -13.39 8.59 -10.64
CA VAL A 47 -14.18 7.90 -11.66
C VAL A 47 -14.33 6.44 -11.28
N VAL A 48 -15.56 5.93 -11.28
CA VAL A 48 -15.84 4.49 -11.09
C VAL A 48 -15.59 3.75 -12.40
N LYS A 49 -14.73 2.73 -12.38
CA LYS A 49 -14.33 1.89 -13.52
C LYS A 49 -14.56 0.40 -13.18
N GLY A 50 -15.78 -0.09 -13.33
CA GLY A 50 -16.20 -1.37 -12.75
C GLY A 50 -16.27 -1.28 -11.23
N ASP A 51 -15.53 -2.15 -10.54
CA ASP A 51 -15.46 -2.25 -9.08
C ASP A 51 -14.33 -1.41 -8.45
N VAL A 52 -13.51 -0.74 -9.28
CA VAL A 52 -12.38 0.08 -8.81
C VAL A 52 -12.60 1.57 -9.04
N ILE A 53 -11.83 2.40 -8.32
CA ILE A 53 -11.85 3.85 -8.46
C ILE A 53 -10.59 4.34 -9.17
N LEU A 54 -10.75 5.06 -10.27
CA LEU A 54 -9.70 5.86 -10.89
C LEU A 54 -9.77 7.29 -10.35
N SER A 55 -8.78 7.68 -9.54
CA SER A 55 -8.61 9.03 -9.04
C SER A 55 -7.75 9.85 -10.00
N ILE A 56 -8.40 10.78 -10.69
CA ILE A 56 -7.75 11.81 -11.51
C ILE A 56 -7.55 13.02 -10.60
N GLU A 57 -6.32 13.43 -10.38
CA GLU A 57 -5.97 14.52 -9.47
C GLU A 57 -5.07 15.53 -10.15
N ASN A 58 -5.56 16.77 -10.32
CA ASN A 58 -4.78 17.91 -10.78
C ASN A 58 -4.10 17.72 -12.15
N LEU A 59 -4.77 17.00 -13.06
CA LEU A 59 -4.29 16.78 -14.43
C LEU A 59 -4.90 17.79 -15.40
N SER A 60 -4.17 18.17 -16.45
CA SER A 60 -4.78 18.88 -17.57
C SER A 60 -5.85 18.02 -18.26
N LEU A 61 -6.74 18.64 -19.04
CA LEU A 61 -7.79 17.90 -19.74
C LEU A 61 -7.23 16.84 -20.71
N SER A 62 -6.12 17.13 -21.40
CA SER A 62 -5.48 16.18 -22.32
C SER A 62 -4.86 14.99 -21.59
N GLU A 63 -4.19 15.24 -20.46
CA GLU A 63 -3.63 14.16 -19.62
C GLU A 63 -4.75 13.29 -19.03
N ALA A 64 -5.82 13.90 -18.55
CA ALA A 64 -6.98 13.18 -18.03
C ALA A 64 -7.69 12.36 -19.11
N GLU A 65 -7.81 12.90 -20.33
CA GLU A 65 -8.40 12.20 -21.47
C GLU A 65 -7.56 10.99 -21.90
N SER A 66 -6.22 11.13 -21.99
CA SER A 66 -5.32 10.00 -22.26
C SER A 66 -5.49 8.90 -21.22
N LEU A 67 -5.52 9.28 -19.95
CA LEU A 67 -5.70 8.36 -18.83
C LEU A 67 -7.05 7.64 -18.88
N LEU A 68 -8.14 8.34 -19.18
CA LEU A 68 -9.48 7.76 -19.33
C LEU A 68 -9.56 6.78 -20.50
N LYS A 69 -8.88 7.09 -21.61
CA LYS A 69 -8.78 6.25 -22.81
C LYS A 69 -8.00 4.96 -22.56
N GLU A 70 -6.93 5.03 -21.79
CA GLU A 70 -6.10 3.88 -21.43
C GLU A 70 -6.73 3.00 -20.34
N SER A 71 -7.64 3.55 -19.54
CA SER A 71 -8.27 2.86 -18.40
C SER A 71 -9.46 1.98 -18.82
N THR A 72 -9.38 0.69 -18.51
CA THR A 72 -10.46 -0.28 -18.70
C THR A 72 -11.37 -0.40 -17.48
N ASP A 73 -12.60 -0.87 -17.67
CA ASP A 73 -13.45 -1.28 -16.56
C ASP A 73 -12.91 -2.59 -15.98
N VAL A 74 -12.74 -2.65 -14.65
CA VAL A 74 -12.20 -3.83 -13.98
C VAL A 74 -13.20 -4.31 -12.93
N ASN A 75 -13.58 -5.59 -13.00
CA ASN A 75 -14.44 -6.22 -12.02
C ASN A 75 -13.61 -7.16 -11.16
N LEU A 76 -13.85 -7.11 -9.85
CA LEU A 76 -13.15 -7.96 -8.89
C LEU A 76 -13.86 -9.30 -8.77
N LYS A 77 -13.07 -10.36 -8.60
CA LYS A 77 -13.51 -11.72 -8.30
C LYS A 77 -13.96 -11.86 -6.84
N ASP A 78 -13.44 -11.02 -5.94
CA ASP A 78 -13.80 -10.97 -4.54
C ASP A 78 -13.92 -9.55 -4.00
N ASP A 79 -14.65 -9.39 -2.89
CA ASP A 79 -14.95 -8.12 -2.24
C ASP A 79 -13.93 -7.72 -1.17
N ARG A 80 -12.78 -8.41 -1.09
CA ARG A 80 -11.76 -8.14 -0.05
C ARG A 80 -11.05 -6.81 -0.28
N PHE A 81 -11.02 -6.32 -1.51
CA PHE A 81 -10.24 -5.15 -1.89
C PHE A 81 -11.09 -3.92 -2.16
N SER A 82 -10.69 -2.79 -1.56
CA SER A 82 -11.10 -1.45 -2.00
C SER A 82 -9.95 -0.80 -2.75
N ILE A 83 -10.06 -0.65 -4.07
CA ILE A 83 -8.92 -0.31 -4.93
C ILE A 83 -9.06 1.08 -5.55
N PHE A 84 -7.97 1.85 -5.46
CA PHE A 84 -7.84 3.18 -6.04
C PHE A 84 -6.60 3.26 -6.94
N PHE A 85 -6.76 3.70 -8.17
CA PHE A 85 -5.68 4.04 -9.10
C PHE A 85 -5.52 5.56 -9.16
N HIS A 86 -4.35 6.07 -8.80
CA HIS A 86 -4.08 7.51 -8.71
C HIS A 86 -3.25 7.98 -9.90
N ASN A 87 -3.85 8.78 -10.78
CA ASN A 87 -3.21 9.34 -11.98
C ASN A 87 -2.46 8.31 -12.85
N MET A 88 -2.98 7.08 -12.88
CA MET A 88 -2.48 5.96 -13.68
C MET A 88 -3.63 5.09 -14.15
N PRO A 89 -3.54 4.44 -15.32
CA PRO A 89 -4.65 3.70 -15.88
C PRO A 89 -4.97 2.47 -15.03
N THR A 90 -6.26 2.13 -14.97
CA THR A 90 -6.69 0.83 -14.46
C THR A 90 -6.14 -0.28 -15.36
N ASN A 91 -5.70 -1.39 -14.76
CA ASN A 91 -5.00 -2.45 -15.48
C ASN A 91 -5.41 -3.83 -14.94
N HIS A 92 -5.90 -4.72 -15.81
CA HIS A 92 -6.34 -6.06 -15.44
C HIS A 92 -5.22 -6.95 -14.89
N ASP A 93 -4.00 -6.85 -15.41
CA ASP A 93 -2.88 -7.70 -14.99
C ASP A 93 -2.46 -7.37 -13.56
N ILE A 94 -2.42 -6.07 -13.22
CA ILE A 94 -2.16 -5.61 -11.85
C ILE A 94 -3.23 -6.15 -10.89
N ILE A 95 -4.51 -6.07 -11.27
CA ILE A 95 -5.60 -6.58 -10.44
C ILE A 95 -5.56 -8.10 -10.30
N ASN A 96 -5.39 -8.84 -11.39
CA ASN A 96 -5.27 -10.29 -11.35
C ASN A 96 -4.14 -10.76 -10.44
N ARG A 97 -3.00 -10.04 -10.46
CA ARG A 97 -1.89 -10.31 -9.55
C ARG A 97 -2.29 -10.04 -8.11
N LEU A 98 -2.91 -8.90 -7.80
CA LEU A 98 -3.35 -8.59 -6.44
C LEU A 98 -4.34 -9.65 -5.90
N GLU A 99 -5.31 -10.06 -6.70
CA GLU A 99 -6.32 -11.05 -6.31
C GLU A 99 -5.74 -12.44 -6.04
N SER A 100 -4.63 -12.78 -6.70
CA SER A 100 -3.90 -14.03 -6.44
C SER A 100 -3.21 -14.06 -5.06
N ILE A 101 -3.00 -12.88 -4.45
CA ILE A 101 -2.33 -12.76 -3.16
C ILE A 101 -3.34 -13.03 -2.02
N LYS A 102 -2.94 -13.87 -1.07
CA LYS A 102 -3.75 -14.23 0.10
C LYS A 102 -3.69 -13.17 1.20
N LEU A 103 -4.03 -11.93 0.87
CA LEU A 103 -4.21 -10.87 1.86
C LEU A 103 -5.63 -10.88 2.45
N PRO A 104 -5.78 -10.46 3.72
CA PRO A 104 -7.08 -10.14 4.29
C PRO A 104 -7.65 -8.89 3.61
N SER A 105 -8.90 -8.55 3.94
CA SER A 105 -9.55 -7.36 3.41
C SER A 105 -8.70 -6.11 3.61
N CYS A 106 -8.49 -5.35 2.55
CA CYS A 106 -7.60 -4.20 2.57
C CYS A 106 -7.98 -3.11 1.54
N VAL A 107 -7.50 -1.91 1.83
CA VAL A 107 -7.55 -0.76 0.92
C VAL A 107 -6.20 -0.68 0.19
N VAL A 108 -6.25 -0.61 -1.13
CA VAL A 108 -5.06 -0.61 -2.00
C VAL A 108 -5.07 0.65 -2.86
N HIS A 109 -3.98 1.41 -2.81
CA HIS A 109 -3.77 2.62 -3.61
C HIS A 109 -2.60 2.40 -4.54
N PHE A 110 -2.87 2.31 -5.84
CA PHE A 110 -1.86 2.26 -6.89
C PHE A 110 -1.48 3.68 -7.33
N TYR A 111 -0.18 3.95 -7.36
CA TYR A 111 0.44 5.14 -7.91
C TYR A 111 1.41 4.72 -9.03
N ARG A 112 1.84 5.68 -9.86
CA ARG A 112 2.73 5.39 -11.00
C ARG A 112 4.02 4.62 -10.65
N ASP A 113 4.53 4.77 -9.43
CA ASP A 113 5.82 4.24 -8.99
C ASP A 113 5.73 3.27 -7.79
N ARG A 114 4.55 3.10 -7.20
CA ARG A 114 4.37 2.35 -5.95
C ARG A 114 2.92 1.95 -5.72
N VAL A 115 2.74 0.98 -4.84
CA VAL A 115 1.45 0.65 -4.24
C VAL A 115 1.49 0.90 -2.74
N LYS A 116 0.40 1.43 -2.19
CA LYS A 116 0.19 1.49 -0.74
C LYS A 116 -0.94 0.54 -0.36
N VAL A 117 -0.70 -0.28 0.65
CA VAL A 117 -1.65 -1.26 1.15
C VAL A 117 -1.95 -0.97 2.61
N ARG A 118 -3.23 -1.01 2.98
CA ARG A 118 -3.68 -0.96 4.37
C ARG A 118 -4.74 -2.03 4.61
N THR A 119 -4.44 -3.00 5.45
CA THR A 119 -5.39 -4.03 5.88
C THR A 119 -6.35 -3.49 6.94
N LEU A 120 -7.53 -4.11 7.07
CA LEU A 120 -8.53 -3.70 8.06
C LEU A 120 -8.07 -3.88 9.51
N ASP A 121 -7.19 -4.86 9.77
CA ASP A 121 -6.57 -5.10 11.08
C ASP A 121 -5.39 -4.14 11.39
N GLY A 122 -5.10 -3.20 10.49
CA GLY A 122 -4.22 -2.07 10.74
C GLY A 122 -2.75 -2.29 10.37
N ILE A 123 -2.43 -3.26 9.51
CA ILE A 123 -1.13 -3.32 8.85
C ILE A 123 -1.10 -2.30 7.71
N SER A 124 -0.04 -1.51 7.60
CA SER A 124 0.15 -0.59 6.48
C SER A 124 1.59 -0.54 5.99
N PHE A 125 1.75 -0.52 4.67
CA PHE A 125 3.04 -0.56 4.01
C PHE A 125 3.00 0.01 2.59
N GLU A 126 4.18 0.27 2.05
CA GLU A 126 4.37 0.64 0.65
C GLU A 126 5.29 -0.38 -0.03
N ASP A 127 4.95 -0.70 -1.26
CA ASP A 127 5.62 -1.68 -2.10
C ASP A 127 5.78 -1.14 -3.53
N SER A 128 6.57 -1.80 -4.36
CA SER A 128 6.64 -1.55 -5.80
C SER A 128 5.41 -2.11 -6.52
N LEU A 129 5.23 -1.72 -7.80
CA LEU A 129 4.10 -2.19 -8.62
C LEU A 129 4.15 -3.69 -8.92
N ASP A 130 5.31 -4.32 -8.75
CA ASP A 130 5.46 -5.77 -8.77
C ASP A 130 4.96 -6.45 -7.49
N MET A 131 4.55 -5.74 -6.44
CA MET A 131 3.88 -6.35 -5.29
C MET A 131 4.66 -7.51 -4.61
N GLU A 132 5.99 -7.60 -4.75
CA GLU A 132 6.78 -8.71 -4.18
C GLU A 132 6.77 -8.69 -2.65
N ALA A 133 6.78 -7.50 -2.05
CA ALA A 133 6.65 -7.38 -0.59
C ALA A 133 5.23 -7.71 -0.11
N THR A 134 4.23 -7.34 -0.90
CA THR A 134 2.81 -7.65 -0.67
C THR A 134 2.60 -9.16 -0.64
N GLU A 135 3.18 -9.87 -1.62
CA GLU A 135 3.16 -11.33 -1.69
C GLU A 135 3.91 -11.97 -0.51
N ALA A 136 5.14 -11.53 -0.22
CA ALA A 136 5.93 -12.04 0.90
C ALA A 136 5.22 -11.84 2.26
N LEU A 137 4.56 -10.71 2.46
CA LEU A 137 3.80 -10.43 3.68
C LEU A 137 2.59 -11.36 3.81
N SER A 138 1.88 -11.64 2.72
CA SER A 138 0.70 -12.52 2.74
C SER A 138 1.00 -13.93 3.27
N LEU A 139 2.23 -14.42 3.09
CA LEU A 139 2.67 -15.73 3.57
C LEU A 139 2.90 -15.79 5.09
N ILE A 140 3.05 -14.64 5.74
CA ILE A 140 3.43 -14.55 7.16
C ILE A 140 2.46 -13.70 7.99
N ILE A 141 1.40 -13.18 7.39
CA ILE A 141 0.54 -12.16 8.01
C ILE A 141 -0.08 -12.64 9.33
N ASP A 142 -0.46 -13.92 9.40
CA ASP A 142 -1.03 -14.53 10.61
C ASP A 142 -0.01 -14.67 11.76
N ARG A 143 1.30 -14.59 11.43
CA ARG A 143 2.41 -14.78 12.37
C ARG A 143 2.91 -13.46 12.96
N ILE A 144 2.49 -12.32 12.42
CA ILE A 144 2.93 -11.00 12.89
C ILE A 144 1.91 -10.38 13.86
N LYS A 145 2.31 -9.31 14.54
CA LYS A 145 1.45 -8.56 15.46
C LYS A 145 0.84 -7.37 14.75
N THR A 146 -0.45 -7.14 14.96
CA THR A 146 -1.22 -6.01 14.41
C THR A 146 -1.74 -5.12 15.56
N PRO A 147 -1.98 -3.82 15.32
CA PRO A 147 -1.69 -3.04 14.10
C PRO A 147 -0.18 -2.79 13.90
N LEU A 148 0.26 -2.58 12.65
CA LEU A 148 1.68 -2.43 12.34
C LEU A 148 1.94 -1.52 11.13
N VAL A 149 2.81 -0.52 11.31
CA VAL A 149 3.26 0.35 10.21
C VAL A 149 4.65 -0.09 9.77
N LEU A 150 4.73 -0.74 8.62
CA LEU A 150 5.98 -1.24 8.03
C LEU A 150 6.67 -0.17 7.19
N GLY A 151 5.94 0.79 6.62
CA GLY A 151 6.48 1.81 5.71
C GLY A 151 6.91 1.20 4.37
N LYS A 152 7.88 1.81 3.69
CA LYS A 152 8.40 1.31 2.41
C LYS A 152 9.30 0.09 2.64
N ILE A 153 8.96 -1.02 2.00
CA ILE A 153 9.69 -2.29 2.12
C ILE A 153 10.67 -2.40 0.97
N LYS A 154 11.96 -2.62 1.27
CA LYS A 154 13.03 -2.71 0.27
C LYS A 154 13.65 -4.09 0.15
N ARG A 155 13.47 -4.94 1.17
CA ARG A 155 14.07 -6.27 1.29
C ARG A 155 13.00 -7.25 1.74
N TYR A 156 12.12 -7.61 0.81
CA TYR A 156 10.97 -8.47 1.10
C TYR A 156 11.40 -9.91 1.46
N GLU A 157 12.59 -10.34 1.06
CA GLU A 157 13.21 -11.60 1.46
C GLU A 157 13.40 -11.70 2.99
N HIS A 158 13.46 -10.55 3.67
CA HIS A 158 13.60 -10.44 5.12
C HIS A 158 12.30 -10.00 5.81
N MET A 159 11.15 -10.10 5.13
CA MET A 159 9.85 -9.57 5.59
C MET A 159 9.50 -9.99 7.03
N TYR A 160 9.73 -11.25 7.39
CA TYR A 160 9.36 -11.74 8.72
C TYR A 160 10.18 -11.07 9.82
N LEU A 161 11.51 -11.05 9.68
CA LEU A 161 12.41 -10.36 10.60
C LEU A 161 12.09 -8.86 10.65
N TYR A 162 11.91 -8.23 9.48
CA TYR A 162 11.54 -6.81 9.39
C TYR A 162 10.26 -6.49 10.18
N SER A 163 9.24 -7.33 10.03
CA SER A 163 7.95 -7.18 10.72
C SER A 163 8.07 -7.35 12.23
N LEU A 164 8.87 -8.32 12.69
CA LEU A 164 9.13 -8.52 14.13
C LEU A 164 9.92 -7.35 14.74
N LEU A 165 10.93 -6.83 14.05
CA LEU A 165 11.68 -5.66 14.51
C LEU A 165 10.76 -4.43 14.62
N LYS A 166 9.90 -4.20 13.64
CA LYS A 166 8.92 -3.11 13.64
C LYS A 166 7.89 -3.28 14.76
N SER A 167 7.39 -4.49 15.01
CA SER A 167 6.42 -4.76 16.07
C SER A 167 7.02 -4.56 17.47
N PHE A 168 8.33 -4.82 17.61
CA PHE A 168 9.10 -4.50 18.81
C PHE A 168 9.42 -2.99 18.95
N GLY A 169 9.04 -2.16 17.97
CA GLY A 169 9.21 -0.72 18.01
C GLY A 169 10.57 -0.23 17.51
N ILE A 170 11.37 -1.08 16.86
CA ILE A 170 12.58 -0.65 16.14
C ILE A 170 12.15 0.10 14.89
N ARG A 171 12.54 1.37 14.77
CA ARG A 171 12.13 2.25 13.65
C ARG A 171 13.30 2.85 12.88
N ASP A 172 14.50 2.75 13.42
CA ASP A 172 15.73 3.24 12.79
C ASP A 172 16.07 2.37 11.57
N PRO A 173 16.05 2.94 10.35
CA PRO A 173 16.37 2.20 9.13
C PRO A 173 17.79 1.64 9.11
N GLU A 174 18.77 2.34 9.68
CA GLU A 174 20.18 1.90 9.68
C GLU A 174 20.38 0.69 10.57
N LEU A 175 19.80 0.72 11.78
CA LEU A 175 19.82 -0.43 12.67
C LEU A 175 19.11 -1.65 12.06
N ILE A 176 17.94 -1.44 11.46
CA ILE A 176 17.19 -2.52 10.81
C ILE A 176 18.01 -3.13 9.67
N ASP A 177 18.61 -2.32 8.81
CA ASP A 177 19.47 -2.79 7.72
C ASP A 177 20.71 -3.54 8.26
N LYS A 178 21.32 -3.05 9.34
CA LYS A 178 22.47 -3.72 9.98
C LYS A 178 22.09 -5.09 10.53
N ILE A 179 20.93 -5.21 11.19
CA ILE A 179 20.43 -6.49 11.72
C ILE A 179 20.09 -7.45 10.56
N MET A 180 19.39 -6.97 9.52
CA MET A 180 19.00 -7.82 8.37
C MET A 180 20.20 -8.30 7.53
N ARG A 181 21.33 -7.58 7.55
CA ARG A 181 22.59 -8.03 6.91
C ARG A 181 23.29 -9.15 7.68
N GLN A 182 22.93 -9.39 8.94
CA GLN A 182 23.47 -10.52 9.69
C GLN A 182 22.88 -11.82 9.16
N LYS A 183 23.66 -12.89 9.24
CA LYS A 183 23.11 -14.23 9.02
C LYS A 183 22.08 -14.51 10.13
N TYR A 184 20.88 -14.92 9.73
CA TYR A 184 19.84 -15.31 10.67
C TYR A 184 19.20 -16.64 10.26
N GLU A 185 18.60 -17.31 11.23
CA GLU A 185 17.88 -18.58 11.04
C GLU A 185 16.44 -18.42 11.50
N ILE A 186 15.50 -18.97 10.75
CA ILE A 186 14.11 -19.09 11.17
C ILE A 186 13.93 -20.49 11.76
N ARG A 187 13.44 -20.58 13.00
CA ARG A 187 13.18 -21.84 13.71
C ARG A 187 11.72 -21.93 14.12
N GLU A 188 11.16 -23.12 14.04
CA GLU A 188 9.83 -23.41 14.59
C GLU A 188 10.00 -24.08 15.97
N GLU A 189 9.49 -23.41 17.01
CA GLU A 189 9.43 -23.98 18.36
C GLU A 189 8.16 -24.82 18.49
N ARG A 190 8.32 -26.14 18.26
CA ARG A 190 7.23 -27.12 18.21
C ARG A 190 6.32 -27.10 19.43
N ASP A 191 6.87 -26.83 20.61
CA ASP A 191 6.11 -26.84 21.87
C ASP A 191 5.16 -25.64 22.03
N LYS A 192 5.38 -24.56 21.29
CA LYS A 192 4.61 -23.30 21.40
C LYS A 192 3.90 -22.91 20.11
N ASN A 193 4.06 -23.71 19.05
CA ASN A 193 3.63 -23.36 17.70
C ASN A 193 4.09 -21.95 17.30
N GLU A 194 5.32 -21.59 17.69
CA GLU A 194 5.87 -20.24 17.59
C GLU A 194 7.05 -20.24 16.64
N VAL A 195 7.07 -19.29 15.69
CA VAL A 195 8.17 -19.13 14.75
C VAL A 195 9.11 -18.04 15.26
N VAL A 196 10.37 -18.37 15.46
CA VAL A 196 11.38 -17.47 16.04
C VAL A 196 12.49 -17.20 15.04
N VAL A 197 13.05 -16.00 15.08
CA VAL A 197 14.19 -15.60 14.26
C VAL A 197 15.43 -15.46 15.14
N MET A 198 16.47 -16.22 14.83
CA MET A 198 17.75 -16.21 15.53
C MET A 198 18.75 -15.33 14.77
N VAL A 199 19.24 -14.27 15.41
CA VAL A 199 20.29 -13.38 14.88
C VAL A 199 21.48 -13.39 15.83
N GLY A 200 22.47 -14.25 15.56
CA GLY A 200 23.51 -14.56 16.55
C GLY A 200 22.89 -15.13 17.84
N ASP A 201 23.23 -14.52 18.98
CA ASP A 201 22.68 -14.88 20.29
C ASP A 201 21.29 -14.28 20.59
N PHE A 202 20.73 -13.49 19.67
CA PHE A 202 19.40 -12.90 19.82
C PHE A 202 18.32 -13.82 19.28
N LYS A 203 17.28 -14.01 20.08
CA LYS A 203 16.02 -14.66 19.70
C LYS A 203 14.94 -13.60 19.57
N ILE A 204 14.40 -13.44 18.37
CA ILE A 204 13.38 -12.44 18.03
C ILE A 204 12.08 -13.17 17.72
N LYS A 205 11.00 -12.78 18.40
CA LYS A 205 9.69 -13.42 18.27
C LYS A 205 8.56 -12.42 18.51
N LYS A 206 7.31 -12.85 18.39
CA LYS A 206 6.14 -11.96 18.36
C LYS A 206 6.01 -11.11 19.64
N GLU A 207 6.40 -11.64 20.79
CA GLU A 207 6.31 -10.96 22.10
C GLU A 207 7.51 -10.04 22.38
N GLY A 208 8.63 -10.20 21.67
CA GLY A 208 9.79 -9.33 21.85
C GLY A 208 11.12 -9.96 21.46
N VAL A 209 12.19 -9.34 21.95
CA VAL A 209 13.58 -9.73 21.67
C VAL A 209 14.25 -10.23 22.95
N TYR A 210 14.99 -11.33 22.82
CA TYR A 210 15.65 -12.02 23.93
C TYR A 210 17.13 -12.22 23.61
N PHE A 211 17.98 -12.12 24.63
CA PHE A 211 19.40 -12.43 24.57
C PHE A 211 19.71 -13.37 25.73
N LYS A 212 20.16 -14.59 25.44
CA LYS A 212 20.37 -15.64 26.45
C LYS A 212 19.14 -15.79 27.38
N ASP A 213 17.96 -15.90 26.77
CA ASP A 213 16.63 -16.03 27.41
C ASP A 213 16.16 -14.86 28.29
N LYS A 214 16.91 -13.75 28.33
CA LYS A 214 16.48 -12.52 29.01
C LYS A 214 15.88 -11.54 28.02
N VAL A 215 14.76 -10.93 28.39
CA VAL A 215 14.13 -9.87 27.60
C VAL A 215 15.09 -8.69 27.46
N VAL A 216 15.34 -8.29 26.21
CA VAL A 216 16.21 -7.18 25.84
C VAL A 216 15.36 -5.94 25.65
N LYS A 217 15.77 -4.77 26.17
CA LYS A 217 15.09 -3.51 25.84
C LYS A 217 15.58 -3.01 24.49
N LYS A 218 14.75 -2.23 23.81
CA LYS A 218 15.13 -1.53 22.57
C LYS A 218 16.49 -0.83 22.69
N THR A 219 16.72 -0.09 23.77
CA THR A 219 17.99 0.63 24.00
C THR A 219 19.22 -0.27 24.00
N ASP A 220 19.09 -1.50 24.47
CA ASP A 220 20.20 -2.45 24.59
C ASP A 220 20.52 -3.06 23.22
N LEU A 221 19.48 -3.32 22.42
CA LEU A 221 19.63 -3.73 21.03
C LEU A 221 20.37 -2.68 20.21
N TYR A 222 20.02 -1.40 20.37
CA TYR A 222 20.72 -0.29 19.72
C TYR A 222 22.20 -0.31 20.10
N LYS A 223 22.52 -0.28 21.40
CA LYS A 223 23.91 -0.31 21.88
C LYS A 223 24.70 -1.48 21.30
N TYR A 224 24.14 -2.69 21.33
CA TYR A 224 24.84 -3.88 20.82
C TYR A 224 25.21 -3.75 19.35
N PHE A 225 24.27 -3.31 18.52
CA PHE A 225 24.48 -3.21 17.08
C PHE A 225 25.16 -1.90 16.67
N THR A 226 25.20 -0.85 17.48
CA THR A 226 25.98 0.36 17.17
C THR A 226 27.42 0.28 17.66
N SER A 227 27.68 -0.37 18.81
CA SER A 227 29.01 -0.44 19.42
C SER A 227 29.93 -1.50 18.83
N ASN A 228 29.39 -2.51 18.13
CA ASN A 228 30.15 -3.52 17.39
C ASN A 228 30.20 -3.18 15.89
N SER A 229 30.47 -1.91 15.55
CA SER A 229 30.63 -1.42 14.17
C SER A 229 32.06 -0.99 13.93
#